data_AF-A0A7Z0LFG9-F1
#
_entry.id   AF-A0A7Z0LFG9-F1
#
_cell.length_a   1.000
_cell.length_b   1.000
_cell.length_c   1.000
_cell.angle_alpha   90.00
_cell.angle_beta   90.00
_cell.angle_gamma   90.00
#
_symmetry.space_group_name_H-M   'P 1'
#
loop_
_entity.id
_entity.type
_entity.pdbx_description
1 polymer ?
#
loop_
_entity_poly.entity_id
_entity_poly.type
_entity_poly.pdbx_seq_one_letter_code
_entity_poly.pdbx_strand_id
1 'polypeptide(L)'
;MNYKEIRKQQKRNIKNLEDAKDILIDISKKPKNKKFEKMPLSELYRAKYLRRDNKEKKARYKRYKKGTIIFCDFGIGVGNEFSHPHFAIVMDNKDNPLNGILTVIPLTSKENKLFINLGKNLINELIETVKTDVFNVSILAESLNALENNPLTLKNKVYYPDDENIQKTLDDFVKRHSNEKEKINSQQFIKWIKKERKQTEEIIEFYKKFDKNTYAKVKSITTISKYRIMKPLNALDPIGRTQLPKYLIDKLEQQIVKNIISIDIDKNK
;
A
#
# COMPACT_ATOMS: atom_id res chain seq x y z
N MET A 1 -37.55 -14.10 -24.52
CA MET A 1 -37.74 -15.05 -23.40
C MET A 1 -39.13 -14.86 -22.83
N ASN A 2 -39.91 -15.94 -22.73
CA ASN A 2 -41.25 -15.89 -22.14
C ASN A 2 -41.13 -15.62 -20.62
N TYR A 3 -42.06 -14.86 -20.03
CA TYR A 3 -42.10 -14.55 -18.59
C TYR A 3 -41.98 -15.78 -17.68
N LYS A 4 -42.51 -16.94 -18.10
CA LYS A 4 -42.33 -18.24 -17.40
C LYS A 4 -40.86 -18.71 -17.38
N GLU A 5 -40.13 -18.52 -18.47
CA GLU A 5 -38.70 -18.87 -18.57
C GLU A 5 -37.84 -17.96 -17.69
N ILE A 6 -38.14 -16.66 -17.65
CA ILE A 6 -37.45 -15.69 -16.79
C ILE A 6 -37.61 -16.08 -15.32
N ARG A 7 -38.83 -16.38 -14.88
CA ARG A 7 -39.07 -16.83 -13.49
C ARG A 7 -38.37 -18.15 -13.18
N LYS A 8 -38.35 -19.10 -14.10
CA LYS A 8 -37.63 -20.38 -13.94
C LYS A 8 -36.12 -20.14 -13.78
N GLN A 9 -35.55 -19.25 -14.60
CA GLN A 9 -34.13 -18.89 -14.52
C GLN A 9 -33.80 -18.19 -13.20
N GLN A 10 -34.64 -17.26 -12.74
CA GLN A 10 -34.45 -16.57 -11.46
C GLN A 10 -34.44 -17.56 -10.28
N LYS A 11 -35.39 -18.50 -10.24
CA LYS A 11 -35.41 -19.55 -9.21
C LYS A 11 -34.13 -20.39 -9.23
N ARG A 12 -33.66 -20.78 -10.41
CA ARG A 12 -32.41 -21.54 -10.57
C ARG A 12 -31.19 -20.76 -10.09
N ASN A 13 -31.13 -19.46 -10.40
CA ASN A 13 -30.02 -18.60 -9.97
C ASN A 13 -29.97 -18.45 -8.44
N ILE A 14 -31.13 -18.29 -7.79
CA ILE A 14 -31.23 -18.24 -6.32
C ILE A 14 -30.75 -19.55 -5.71
N LYS A 15 -31.22 -20.69 -6.23
CA LYS A 15 -30.78 -22.01 -5.77
C LYS A 15 -29.27 -22.19 -5.87
N ASN A 16 -28.66 -21.81 -6.99
CA ASN A 16 -27.20 -21.88 -7.14
C ASN A 16 -26.45 -21.03 -6.11
N LEU A 17 -27.01 -19.88 -5.69
CA LEU A 17 -26.42 -19.04 -4.64
C LEU A 17 -26.59 -19.64 -3.24
N GLU A 18 -27.71 -20.31 -2.98
CA GLU A 18 -27.94 -21.07 -1.74
C GLU A 18 -26.94 -22.23 -1.63
N ASP A 19 -26.80 -23.03 -2.69
CA ASP A 19 -25.83 -24.12 -2.78
C ASP A 19 -24.39 -23.61 -2.56
N ALA A 20 -24.03 -22.49 -3.20
CA ALA A 20 -22.73 -21.87 -3.01
C ALA A 20 -22.53 -21.43 -1.55
N LYS A 21 -23.51 -20.74 -0.95
CA LYS A 21 -23.45 -20.29 0.45
C LYS A 21 -23.21 -21.47 1.39
N ASP A 22 -23.93 -22.58 1.20
CA ASP A 22 -23.80 -23.76 2.06
C ASP A 22 -22.39 -24.40 1.93
N ILE A 23 -21.86 -24.51 0.70
CA ILE A 23 -20.49 -24.98 0.46
C ILE A 23 -19.46 -24.08 1.17
N LEU A 24 -19.59 -22.75 1.05
CA LEU A 24 -18.66 -21.80 1.68
C LEU A 24 -18.74 -21.89 3.21
N ILE A 25 -19.93 -22.10 3.78
CA ILE A 25 -20.13 -22.30 5.22
C ILE A 25 -19.42 -23.58 5.68
N ASP A 26 -19.58 -24.69 4.96
CA ASP A 26 -18.99 -25.97 5.36
C ASP A 26 -17.46 -25.95 5.30
N ILE A 27 -16.87 -25.31 4.28
CA ILE A 27 -15.42 -25.07 4.23
C ILE A 27 -14.97 -24.24 5.44
N SER A 28 -15.75 -23.23 5.82
CA SER A 28 -15.40 -22.30 6.90
C SER A 28 -15.51 -22.91 8.29
N LYS A 29 -16.41 -23.88 8.51
CA LYS A 29 -16.57 -24.56 9.81
C LYS A 29 -15.37 -25.42 10.17
N LYS A 30 -14.76 -26.09 9.19
CA LYS A 30 -13.63 -27.01 9.42
C LYS A 30 -12.61 -26.95 8.26
N PRO A 31 -11.86 -25.85 8.13
CA PRO A 31 -10.93 -25.66 7.03
C PRO A 31 -9.77 -26.66 7.14
N LYS A 32 -9.66 -27.57 6.16
CA LYS A 32 -8.50 -28.48 6.07
C LYS A 32 -7.24 -27.78 5.57
N ASN A 33 -7.39 -26.73 4.77
CA ASN A 33 -6.31 -25.89 4.27
C ASN A 33 -6.35 -24.54 5.00
N LYS A 34 -5.24 -24.17 5.66
CA LYS A 34 -5.09 -22.91 6.42
C LYS A 34 -5.44 -21.67 5.62
N LYS A 35 -5.30 -21.70 4.29
CA LYS A 35 -5.73 -20.61 3.40
C LYS A 35 -7.19 -20.21 3.63
N PHE A 36 -8.06 -21.17 3.95
CA PHE A 36 -9.48 -20.94 4.15
C PHE A 36 -9.86 -20.45 5.56
N GLU A 37 -8.91 -20.34 6.51
CA GLU A 37 -9.21 -19.77 7.85
C GLU A 37 -9.76 -18.34 7.78
N LYS A 38 -9.35 -17.57 6.76
CA LYS A 38 -9.79 -16.19 6.52
C LYS A 38 -10.91 -16.08 5.49
N MET A 39 -11.46 -17.21 5.04
CA MET A 39 -12.47 -17.25 3.98
C MET A 39 -13.76 -16.49 4.32
N PRO A 40 -14.36 -16.61 5.53
CA PRO A 40 -15.57 -15.85 5.86
C PRO A 40 -15.41 -14.34 5.68
N LEU A 41 -14.28 -13.80 6.14
CA LEU A 41 -13.98 -12.38 6.05
C LEU A 41 -13.71 -11.96 4.60
N SER A 42 -12.97 -12.76 3.84
CA SER A 42 -12.70 -12.53 2.42
C SER A 42 -13.99 -12.53 1.59
N GLU A 43 -14.88 -13.49 1.79
CA GLU A 43 -16.15 -13.56 1.07
C GLU A 43 -17.10 -12.43 1.46
N LEU A 44 -17.12 -12.03 2.73
CA LEU A 44 -17.85 -10.85 3.17
C LEU A 44 -17.35 -9.57 2.46
N TYR A 45 -16.03 -9.39 2.35
CA TYR A 45 -15.48 -8.26 1.61
C TYR A 45 -15.80 -8.33 0.12
N ARG A 46 -15.66 -9.52 -0.50
CA ARG A 46 -16.03 -9.74 -1.90
C ARG A 46 -17.49 -9.35 -2.15
N ALA A 47 -18.42 -9.82 -1.31
CA ALA A 47 -19.83 -9.46 -1.42
C ALA A 47 -20.08 -7.95 -1.24
N LYS A 48 -19.37 -7.30 -0.32
CA LYS A 48 -19.45 -5.83 -0.14
C LYS A 48 -18.94 -5.07 -1.37
N TYR A 49 -17.87 -5.54 -2.01
CA TYR A 49 -17.35 -4.95 -3.26
C TYR A 49 -18.36 -5.12 -4.40
N LEU A 50 -18.88 -6.34 -4.62
CA LEU A 50 -19.89 -6.58 -5.65
C LEU A 50 -21.16 -5.74 -5.44
N ARG A 51 -21.62 -5.60 -4.18
CA ARG A 51 -22.75 -4.74 -3.84
C ARG A 51 -22.47 -3.25 -4.14
N ARG A 52 -21.22 -2.81 -3.99
CA ARG A 52 -20.80 -1.45 -4.36
C ARG A 52 -20.79 -1.28 -5.88
N ASP A 53 -20.26 -2.26 -6.60
CA ASP A 53 -20.16 -2.25 -8.07
C ASP A 53 -21.54 -2.28 -8.73
N ASN A 54 -22.51 -2.94 -8.11
CA ASN A 54 -23.91 -2.95 -8.55
C ASN A 54 -24.63 -1.60 -8.38
N LYS A 55 -24.02 -0.61 -7.70
CA LYS A 55 -24.51 0.76 -7.69
C LYS A 55 -23.83 1.46 -8.85
N GLU A 56 -24.57 1.84 -9.91
CA GLU A 56 -24.08 2.42 -11.18
C GLU A 56 -23.42 3.83 -11.04
N LYS A 57 -22.59 4.04 -10.01
CA LYS A 57 -21.90 5.30 -9.74
C LYS A 57 -20.48 5.22 -10.28
N LYS A 58 -20.13 6.17 -11.14
CA LYS A 58 -18.74 6.35 -11.60
C LYS A 58 -17.86 6.77 -10.42
N ALA A 59 -16.98 5.86 -9.99
CA ALA A 59 -15.99 6.15 -8.97
C ALA A 59 -14.75 6.81 -9.59
N ARG A 60 -14.14 7.74 -8.85
CA ARG A 60 -12.78 8.20 -9.11
C ARG A 60 -11.82 7.46 -8.18
N TYR A 61 -10.70 7.01 -8.72
CA TYR A 61 -9.69 6.24 -8.02
C TYR A 61 -8.40 7.04 -7.84
N LYS A 62 -7.64 6.70 -6.80
CA LYS A 62 -6.26 7.18 -6.67
C LYS A 62 -5.45 6.72 -7.87
N ARG A 63 -4.60 7.61 -8.40
CA ARG A 63 -3.60 7.29 -9.42
C ARG A 63 -2.37 6.71 -8.74
N TYR A 64 -1.86 5.60 -9.26
CA TYR A 64 -0.61 5.00 -8.83
C TYR A 64 0.43 5.06 -9.95
N LYS A 65 1.67 5.40 -9.60
CA LYS A 65 2.78 5.35 -10.56
C LYS A 65 3.36 3.93 -10.59
N LYS A 66 3.96 3.53 -11.72
CA LYS A 66 4.75 2.30 -11.80
C LYS A 66 5.81 2.24 -10.70
N GLY A 67 6.04 1.06 -10.14
CA GLY A 67 6.96 0.85 -9.03
C GLY A 67 6.43 1.22 -7.65
N THR A 68 5.21 1.80 -7.55
CA THR A 68 4.62 2.12 -6.25
C THR A 68 4.35 0.85 -5.46
N ILE A 69 4.80 0.80 -4.21
CA ILE A 69 4.49 -0.30 -3.29
C ILE A 69 3.10 -0.04 -2.67
N ILE A 70 2.20 -1.01 -2.76
CA ILE A 70 0.86 -0.96 -2.18
C ILE A 70 0.63 -2.16 -1.25
N PHE A 71 -0.32 -2.06 -0.34
CA PHE A 71 -0.81 -3.20 0.44
C PHE A 71 -2.24 -3.52 -0.03
N CYS A 72 -2.47 -4.74 -0.50
CA CYS A 72 -3.73 -5.13 -1.13
C CYS A 72 -4.21 -6.51 -0.69
N ASP A 73 -5.53 -6.66 -0.63
CA ASP A 73 -6.21 -7.91 -0.32
C ASP A 73 -6.49 -8.73 -1.60
N PHE A 74 -5.67 -9.75 -1.83
CA PHE A 74 -5.86 -10.69 -2.94
C PHE A 74 -7.08 -11.62 -2.73
N GLY A 75 -7.70 -11.61 -1.55
CA GLY A 75 -8.80 -12.51 -1.18
C GLY A 75 -8.36 -13.96 -1.09
N ILE A 76 -9.31 -14.89 -1.18
CA ILE A 76 -9.01 -16.32 -1.32
C ILE A 76 -9.01 -16.69 -2.81
N GLY A 77 -7.82 -16.87 -3.37
CA GLY A 77 -7.65 -17.33 -4.75
C GLY A 77 -8.03 -18.80 -4.92
N VAL A 78 -8.40 -19.21 -6.12
CA VAL A 78 -8.67 -20.63 -6.42
C VAL A 78 -7.35 -21.39 -6.57
N GLY A 79 -7.24 -22.57 -5.94
CA GLY A 79 -6.03 -23.38 -5.99
C GLY A 79 -4.76 -22.61 -5.57
N ASN A 80 -3.80 -22.52 -6.49
CA ASN A 80 -2.48 -21.92 -6.28
C ASN A 80 -2.41 -20.41 -6.60
N GLU A 81 -3.53 -19.78 -6.92
CA GLU A 81 -3.62 -18.32 -7.02
C GLU A 81 -3.14 -17.66 -5.72
N PHE A 82 -2.52 -16.48 -5.89
CA PHE A 82 -2.05 -15.67 -4.77
C PHE A 82 -3.25 -15.26 -3.88
N SER A 83 -3.05 -15.16 -2.57
CA SER A 83 -4.16 -15.00 -1.62
C SER A 83 -3.72 -14.21 -0.41
N HIS A 84 -4.72 -13.74 0.35
CA HIS A 84 -4.61 -12.94 1.57
C HIS A 84 -4.06 -11.51 1.34
N PRO A 85 -4.12 -10.65 2.37
CA PRO A 85 -3.48 -9.34 2.31
C PRO A 85 -1.96 -9.43 2.23
N HIS A 86 -1.38 -8.80 1.20
CA HIS A 86 0.06 -8.76 0.95
C HIS A 86 0.47 -7.43 0.31
N PHE A 87 1.76 -7.13 0.39
CA PHE A 87 2.32 -6.04 -0.40
C PHE A 87 2.38 -6.43 -1.88
N ALA A 88 2.33 -5.43 -2.75
CA ALA A 88 2.48 -5.60 -4.18
C ALA A 88 3.11 -4.36 -4.82
N ILE A 89 3.70 -4.53 -6.01
CA ILE A 89 4.29 -3.45 -6.79
C ILE A 89 3.42 -3.17 -8.00
N VAL A 90 3.06 -1.90 -8.22
CA VAL A 90 2.27 -1.46 -9.37
C VAL A 90 3.11 -1.51 -10.65
N MET A 91 2.57 -2.09 -11.72
CA MET A 91 3.25 -2.26 -13.01
C MET A 91 2.61 -1.50 -14.18
N ASP A 92 1.48 -0.80 -13.98
CA ASP A 92 0.87 0.00 -15.04
C ASP A 92 1.71 1.21 -15.44
N ASN A 93 1.90 1.41 -16.75
CA ASN A 93 2.59 2.58 -17.31
C ASN A 93 1.79 3.87 -17.17
N LYS A 94 0.48 3.81 -17.42
CA LYS A 94 -0.41 4.98 -17.59
C LYS A 94 -1.71 4.81 -16.80
N ASP A 95 -1.59 4.73 -15.49
CA ASP A 95 -2.77 4.73 -14.63
C ASP A 95 -3.46 6.11 -14.60
N ASN A 96 -4.79 6.10 -14.47
CA ASN A 96 -5.61 7.30 -14.43
C ASN A 96 -6.77 7.18 -13.42
N PRO A 97 -7.39 8.31 -12.99
CA PRO A 97 -8.44 8.28 -11.98
C PRO A 97 -9.74 7.56 -12.37
N LEU A 98 -9.96 7.27 -13.65
CA LEU A 98 -11.14 6.51 -14.11
C LEU A 98 -10.84 5.02 -14.22
N ASN A 99 -9.56 4.62 -14.19
CA ASN A 99 -9.16 3.22 -14.19
C ASN A 99 -9.35 2.60 -12.80
N GLY A 100 -10.26 1.62 -12.71
CA GLY A 100 -10.60 0.92 -11.47
C GLY A 100 -9.73 -0.29 -11.14
N ILE A 101 -8.78 -0.64 -12.00
CA ILE A 101 -7.89 -1.79 -11.84
C ILE A 101 -6.41 -1.39 -11.87
N LEU A 102 -5.54 -2.27 -11.39
CA LEU A 102 -4.08 -2.18 -11.53
C LEU A 102 -3.50 -3.56 -11.81
N THR A 103 -2.48 -3.62 -12.66
CA THR A 103 -1.58 -4.77 -12.80
C THR A 103 -0.48 -4.66 -11.75
N VAL A 104 -0.32 -5.72 -10.94
CA VAL A 104 0.59 -5.72 -9.80
C VAL A 104 1.40 -7.01 -9.70
N ILE A 105 2.60 -6.92 -9.12
CA ILE A 105 3.42 -8.08 -8.74
C ILE A 105 3.32 -8.26 -7.23
N PRO A 106 2.77 -9.39 -6.73
CA PRO A 106 2.71 -9.67 -5.31
C PRO A 106 4.09 -9.88 -4.67
N LEU A 107 4.22 -9.47 -3.42
CA LEU A 107 5.41 -9.66 -2.60
C LEU A 107 5.20 -10.78 -1.57
N THR A 108 6.25 -11.55 -1.33
CA THR A 108 6.26 -12.66 -0.39
C THR A 108 7.52 -12.64 0.47
N SER A 109 7.41 -13.12 1.70
CA SER A 109 8.56 -13.34 2.58
C SER A 109 9.27 -14.68 2.33
N LYS A 110 8.71 -15.53 1.46
CA LYS A 110 9.25 -16.85 1.15
C LYS A 110 10.28 -16.73 0.03
N GLU A 111 11.49 -17.17 0.32
CA GLU A 111 12.56 -17.24 -0.67
C GLU A 111 12.28 -18.31 -1.72
N ASN A 112 12.61 -18.00 -2.97
CA ASN A 112 12.61 -18.95 -4.07
C ASN A 112 13.57 -18.46 -5.16
N LYS A 113 14.27 -19.39 -5.83
CA LYS A 113 15.21 -19.09 -6.92
C LYS A 113 14.57 -18.31 -8.09
N LEU A 114 13.27 -18.49 -8.30
CA LEU A 114 12.51 -17.83 -9.37
C LEU A 114 11.97 -16.44 -8.97
N PHE A 115 12.14 -16.01 -7.72
CA PHE A 115 11.66 -14.72 -7.24
C PHE A 115 12.79 -13.70 -7.23
N ILE A 116 12.47 -12.44 -7.45
CA ILE A 116 13.46 -11.36 -7.35
C ILE A 116 13.57 -10.93 -5.89
N ASN A 117 14.75 -11.09 -5.31
CA ASN A 117 15.06 -10.50 -4.01
C ASN A 117 15.09 -8.97 -4.14
N LEU A 118 14.25 -8.29 -3.37
CA LEU A 118 14.17 -6.82 -3.33
C LEU A 118 14.98 -6.22 -2.17
N GLY A 119 15.71 -7.05 -1.43
CA GLY A 119 16.44 -6.67 -0.23
C GLY A 119 15.76 -7.15 1.05
N LYS A 120 16.58 -7.22 2.10
CA LYS A 120 16.08 -7.31 3.47
C LYS A 120 15.42 -5.99 3.83
N ASN A 121 14.39 -6.02 4.68
CA ASN A 121 13.84 -4.81 5.29
C ASN A 121 13.22 -3.75 4.37
N LEU A 122 12.96 -3.99 3.07
CA LEU A 122 12.36 -2.96 2.19
C LEU A 122 11.20 -2.17 2.85
N ILE A 123 10.26 -2.86 3.50
CA ILE A 123 9.14 -2.21 4.20
C ILE A 123 9.64 -1.47 5.45
N ASN A 124 10.50 -2.09 6.25
CA ASN A 124 11.04 -1.49 7.46
C ASN A 124 11.91 -0.26 7.18
N GLU A 125 12.73 -0.27 6.13
CA GLU A 125 13.54 0.87 5.69
C GLU A 125 12.65 2.07 5.36
N LEU A 126 11.54 1.83 4.65
CA LEU A 126 10.55 2.88 4.39
C LEU A 126 9.93 3.45 5.66
N ILE A 127 9.66 2.60 6.65
CA ILE A 127 9.10 3.03 7.94
C ILE A 127 10.16 3.78 8.77
N GLU A 128 11.42 3.33 8.77
CA GLU A 128 12.51 4.01 9.49
C GLU A 128 12.81 5.38 8.87
N THR A 129 12.65 5.57 7.56
CA THR A 129 12.71 6.91 6.94
C THR A 129 11.64 7.83 7.53
N VAL A 130 10.37 7.40 7.56
CA VAL A 130 9.27 8.20 8.12
C VAL A 130 9.53 8.55 9.59
N LYS A 131 10.06 7.60 10.36
CA LYS A 131 10.43 7.82 11.76
C LYS A 131 11.57 8.82 11.92
N THR A 132 12.60 8.72 11.08
CA THR A 132 13.76 9.64 11.08
C THR A 132 13.31 11.06 10.75
N ASP A 133 12.45 11.23 9.74
CA ASP A 133 11.91 12.54 9.36
C ASP A 133 11.16 13.20 10.53
N VAL A 134 10.25 12.47 11.18
CA VAL A 134 9.48 12.97 12.33
C VAL A 134 10.39 13.27 13.52
N PHE A 135 11.41 12.44 13.75
CA PHE A 135 12.38 12.65 14.81
C PHE A 135 13.20 13.93 14.59
N ASN A 136 13.71 14.14 13.38
CA ASN A 136 14.48 15.33 13.01
C ASN A 136 13.65 16.61 13.18
N VAL A 137 12.40 16.63 12.68
CA VAL A 137 11.49 17.78 12.88
C VAL A 137 11.25 18.04 14.36
N SER A 138 11.14 16.98 15.17
CA SER A 138 10.91 17.13 16.59
C SER A 138 12.09 17.78 17.33
N ILE A 139 13.33 17.37 17.03
CA ILE A 139 14.54 17.96 17.62
C ILE A 139 14.62 19.46 17.29
N LEU A 140 14.31 19.82 16.05
CA LEU A 140 14.32 21.22 15.61
C LEU A 140 13.29 22.04 16.36
N ALA A 141 12.08 21.50 16.55
CA ALA A 141 11.04 22.18 17.30
C ALA A 141 11.40 22.38 18.78
N GLU A 142 11.98 21.36 19.41
CA GLU A 142 12.45 21.44 20.80
C GLU A 142 13.56 22.49 20.93
N SER A 143 14.47 22.54 19.95
CA SER A 143 15.55 23.53 19.88
C SER A 143 15.02 24.96 19.67
N LEU A 144 14.05 25.17 18.78
CA LEU A 144 13.40 26.48 18.56
C LEU A 144 12.63 26.95 19.80
N ASN A 145 11.90 26.05 20.45
CA ASN A 145 11.15 26.36 21.67
C ASN A 145 12.08 26.70 22.85
N ALA A 146 13.23 26.02 22.96
CA ALA A 146 14.25 26.34 23.95
C ALA A 146 14.84 27.75 23.71
N LEU A 147 15.09 28.13 22.46
CA LEU A 147 15.57 29.47 22.09
C LEU A 147 14.54 30.57 22.39
N GLU A 148 13.25 30.31 22.17
CA GLU A 148 12.17 31.27 22.43
C GLU A 148 11.99 31.55 23.93
N ASN A 149 12.05 30.52 24.78
CA ASN A 149 11.82 30.66 26.22
C ASN A 149 13.07 30.96 27.04
N ASN A 150 14.26 30.66 26.51
CA ASN A 150 15.53 30.94 27.15
C ASN A 150 16.52 31.49 26.11
N PRO A 151 16.32 32.74 25.65
CA PRO A 151 17.19 33.37 24.67
C PRO A 151 18.56 33.57 25.32
N LEU A 152 19.46 32.60 25.16
CA LEU A 152 20.86 32.75 25.54
C LEU A 152 21.39 33.98 24.80
N THR A 153 21.67 35.03 25.58
CA THR A 153 22.38 36.25 25.18
C THR A 153 23.31 36.00 24.01
N LEU A 154 23.03 36.61 22.84
CA LEU A 154 23.91 36.91 21.69
C LEU A 154 25.37 36.39 21.75
N LYS A 155 25.57 35.07 21.90
CA LYS A 155 26.87 34.41 21.78
C LYS A 155 26.70 33.06 21.08
N ASN A 156 26.77 33.15 19.75
CA ASN A 156 27.22 32.18 18.76
C ASN A 156 26.94 30.69 19.00
N LYS A 157 25.74 30.25 18.61
CA LYS A 157 25.49 29.44 17.39
C LYS A 157 24.08 28.86 17.51
N VAL A 158 23.09 29.54 16.94
CA VAL A 158 21.83 28.89 16.60
C VAL A 158 22.18 27.81 15.58
N TYR A 159 21.98 26.54 15.93
CA TYR A 159 22.18 25.43 15.02
C TYR A 159 21.04 25.43 14.00
N TYR A 160 21.27 26.12 12.88
CA TYR A 160 20.61 25.80 11.64
C TYR A 160 21.45 24.70 11.00
N PRO A 161 20.98 23.45 10.93
CA PRO A 161 21.65 22.49 10.08
C PRO A 161 21.64 23.04 8.65
N ASP A 162 22.80 23.40 8.12
CA ASP A 162 23.04 23.69 6.69
C ASP A 162 22.92 22.40 5.84
N ASP A 163 22.15 21.42 6.31
CA ASP A 163 21.88 20.18 5.61
C ASP A 163 20.61 20.37 4.76
N GLU A 164 20.79 20.37 3.44
CA GLU A 164 19.71 20.43 2.45
C GLU A 164 18.59 19.42 2.75
N ASN A 165 18.92 18.26 3.35
CA ASN A 165 17.94 17.24 3.73
C ASN A 165 17.04 17.68 4.89
N ILE A 166 17.57 18.44 5.85
CA ILE A 166 16.80 18.89 7.00
C ILE A 166 15.84 20.01 6.61
N GLN A 167 16.29 20.97 5.77
CA GLN A 167 15.42 22.03 5.27
C GLN A 167 14.26 21.43 4.44
N LYS A 168 14.56 20.47 3.56
CA LYS A 168 13.54 19.76 2.78
C LYS A 168 12.53 19.04 3.68
N THR A 169 13.01 18.37 4.72
CA THR A 169 12.13 17.69 5.70
C THR A 169 11.20 18.67 6.41
N LEU A 170 11.70 19.85 6.78
CA LEU A 170 10.88 20.92 7.37
C LEU A 170 9.85 21.48 6.38
N ASP A 171 10.25 21.75 5.15
CA ASP A 171 9.36 22.25 4.11
C ASP A 171 8.22 21.25 3.84
N ASP A 172 8.55 19.97 3.71
CA ASP A 172 7.58 18.89 3.53
C ASP A 172 6.65 18.78 4.75
N PHE A 173 7.18 18.90 5.97
CA PHE A 173 6.36 18.93 7.18
C PHE A 173 5.36 20.09 7.17
N VAL A 174 5.83 21.32 6.91
CA VAL A 174 4.98 22.53 6.89
C VAL A 174 3.90 22.40 5.82
N LYS A 175 4.25 21.98 4.60
CA LYS A 175 3.29 21.77 3.50
C LYS A 175 2.19 20.76 3.81
N ARG A 176 2.45 19.77 4.68
CA ARG A 176 1.45 18.77 5.09
C ARG A 176 0.45 19.28 6.11
N HIS A 177 0.80 20.30 6.90
CA HIS A 177 -0.07 20.82 7.98
C HIS A 177 -0.65 22.20 7.68
N SER A 178 0.01 23.00 6.85
CA SER A 178 -0.36 24.38 6.56
C SER A 178 -0.25 24.70 5.06
N ASN A 179 -1.05 25.66 4.62
CA ASN A 179 -0.80 26.34 3.36
C ASN A 179 0.36 27.33 3.57
N GLU A 180 1.21 27.54 2.56
CA GLU A 180 2.46 28.33 2.61
C GLU A 180 2.30 29.82 3.05
N LYS A 181 1.07 30.29 3.33
CA LYS A 181 0.73 31.69 3.58
C LYS A 181 0.40 32.04 5.05
N GLU A 182 0.33 31.07 5.95
CA GLU A 182 -0.02 31.33 7.37
C GLU A 182 1.23 31.48 8.24
N LYS A 183 1.24 32.46 9.15
CA LYS A 183 2.22 32.53 10.23
C LYS A 183 1.92 31.40 11.22
N ILE A 184 2.85 30.47 11.36
CA ILE A 184 2.73 29.32 12.25
C ILE A 184 3.26 29.73 13.63
N ASN A 185 2.46 29.54 14.68
CA ASN A 185 2.94 29.75 16.05
C ASN A 185 3.51 28.46 16.65
N SER A 186 4.37 28.61 17.67
CA SER A 186 5.10 27.50 18.30
C SER A 186 4.16 26.44 18.91
N GLN A 187 3.02 26.84 19.47
CA GLN A 187 2.06 25.91 20.07
C GLN A 187 1.38 25.01 19.02
N GLN A 188 0.99 25.58 17.88
CA GLN A 188 0.43 24.83 16.76
C GLN A 188 1.47 23.86 16.17
N PHE A 189 2.71 24.32 15.99
CA PHE A 189 3.81 23.49 15.50
C PHE A 189 4.06 22.29 16.41
N ILE A 190 4.14 22.50 17.74
CA ILE A 190 4.29 21.42 18.73
C ILE A 190 3.10 20.45 18.68
N LYS A 191 1.88 20.95 18.49
CA LYS A 191 0.68 20.09 18.36
C LYS A 191 0.75 19.20 17.12
N TRP A 192 1.22 19.71 15.98
CA TRP A 192 1.42 18.93 14.76
C TRP A 192 2.46 17.83 14.94
N ILE A 193 3.57 18.14 15.61
CA ILE A 193 4.63 17.16 15.91
C ILE A 193 4.11 16.05 16.81
N LYS A 194 3.39 16.38 17.89
CA LYS A 194 2.77 15.37 18.76
C LYS A 194 1.83 14.44 17.98
N LYS A 195 1.07 15.00 17.03
CA LYS A 195 0.19 14.21 16.14
C LYS A 195 0.99 13.30 15.21
N GLU A 196 2.03 13.82 14.56
CA GLU A 196 2.89 13.02 13.68
C GLU A 196 3.64 11.92 14.43
N ARG A 197 4.16 12.19 15.64
CA ARG A 197 4.77 11.17 16.52
C ARG A 197 3.83 10.00 16.77
N LYS A 198 2.59 10.29 17.18
CA LYS A 198 1.56 9.24 17.39
C LYS A 198 1.26 8.46 16.10
N GLN A 199 1.15 9.15 14.97
CA GLN A 199 0.91 8.50 13.68
C GLN A 199 2.07 7.59 13.26
N THR A 200 3.30 8.01 13.53
CA THR A 200 4.50 7.21 13.29
C THR A 200 4.54 5.97 14.18
N GLU A 201 4.18 6.09 15.46
CA GLU A 201 4.08 4.93 16.38
C GLU A 201 3.08 3.88 15.88
N GLU A 202 1.90 4.32 15.41
CA GLU A 202 0.89 3.44 14.80
C GLU A 202 1.44 2.69 13.57
N ILE A 203 2.20 3.37 12.72
CA ILE A 203 2.84 2.79 11.53
C ILE A 203 3.88 1.75 11.94
N ILE A 204 4.80 2.11 12.86
CA ILE A 204 5.86 1.20 13.35
C ILE A 204 5.22 -0.05 13.96
N GLU A 205 4.21 0.11 14.81
CA GLU A 205 3.56 -1.01 15.47
C GLU A 205 2.89 -1.95 14.46
N PHE A 206 2.22 -1.41 13.44
CA PHE A 206 1.57 -2.23 12.43
C PHE A 206 2.58 -2.98 11.56
N TYR A 207 3.68 -2.31 11.16
CA TYR A 207 4.63 -2.84 10.19
C TYR A 207 5.78 -3.66 10.78
N LYS A 208 6.04 -3.60 12.10
CA LYS A 208 7.11 -4.37 12.77
C LYS A 208 7.11 -5.87 12.47
N LYS A 209 5.94 -6.44 12.16
CA LYS A 209 5.77 -7.87 11.80
C LYS A 209 6.25 -8.25 10.40
N PHE A 210 6.64 -7.28 9.57
CA PHE A 210 7.13 -7.48 8.21
C PHE A 210 8.66 -7.28 8.14
N ASP A 211 9.37 -7.92 9.08
CA ASP A 211 10.82 -7.85 9.29
C ASP A 211 11.65 -8.83 8.44
N LYS A 212 11.00 -9.54 7.53
CA LYS A 212 11.61 -10.58 6.71
C LYS A 212 12.08 -10.05 5.36
N ASN A 213 12.99 -10.78 4.73
CA ASN A 213 13.36 -10.55 3.33
C ASN A 213 12.13 -10.54 2.45
N THR A 214 12.08 -9.61 1.49
CA THR A 214 10.94 -9.44 0.60
C THR A 214 11.32 -9.83 -0.82
N TYR A 215 10.54 -10.72 -1.40
CA TYR A 215 10.75 -11.24 -2.75
C TYR A 215 9.55 -10.90 -3.64
N ALA A 216 9.81 -10.45 -4.86
CA ALA A 216 8.79 -10.24 -5.88
C ALA A 216 8.47 -11.55 -6.60
N LYS A 217 7.20 -11.99 -6.50
CA LYS A 217 6.73 -13.21 -7.16
C LYS A 217 6.25 -12.89 -8.58
N VAL A 218 7.19 -12.63 -9.49
CA VAL A 218 6.94 -12.14 -10.86
C VAL A 218 5.95 -13.02 -11.64
N LYS A 219 6.07 -14.35 -11.54
CA LYS A 219 5.12 -15.30 -12.18
C LYS A 219 3.68 -15.23 -11.66
N SER A 220 3.44 -14.51 -10.55
CA SER A 220 2.11 -14.24 -10.01
C SER A 220 1.65 -12.80 -10.29
N ILE A 221 2.23 -12.13 -11.28
CA ILE A 221 1.69 -10.87 -11.79
C ILE A 221 0.21 -11.03 -12.10
N THR A 222 -0.61 -10.10 -11.62
CA THR A 222 -2.06 -10.21 -11.71
C THR A 222 -2.71 -8.84 -11.73
N THR A 223 -3.94 -8.79 -12.21
CA THR A 223 -4.77 -7.59 -12.17
C THR A 223 -5.65 -7.61 -10.92
N ILE A 224 -5.67 -6.51 -10.17
CA ILE A 224 -6.55 -6.33 -9.02
C ILE A 224 -7.47 -5.14 -9.24
N SER A 225 -8.68 -5.19 -8.66
CA SER A 225 -9.49 -3.99 -8.46
C SER A 225 -8.84 -3.07 -7.43
N LYS A 226 -8.87 -1.75 -7.66
CA LYS A 226 -8.40 -0.75 -6.70
C LYS A 226 -9.21 -0.74 -5.39
N TYR A 227 -10.39 -1.37 -5.35
CA TYR A 227 -11.11 -1.60 -4.09
C TYR A 227 -10.39 -2.56 -3.14
N ARG A 228 -9.50 -3.41 -3.67
CA ARG A 228 -8.68 -4.32 -2.87
C ARG A 228 -7.48 -3.65 -2.22
N ILE A 229 -7.16 -2.42 -2.62
CA ILE A 229 -6.03 -1.69 -2.05
C ILE A 229 -6.45 -1.17 -0.68
N MET A 230 -5.70 -1.56 0.35
CA MET A 230 -5.94 -1.12 1.70
C MET A 230 -5.63 0.37 1.82
N LYS A 231 -6.46 1.09 2.57
CA LYS A 231 -6.22 2.49 2.85
C LYS A 231 -4.95 2.63 3.70
N PRO A 232 -4.20 3.72 3.54
CA PRO A 232 -3.10 4.02 4.44
C PRO A 232 -3.60 4.07 5.89
N LEU A 233 -2.78 3.64 6.84
CA LEU A 233 -3.10 3.66 8.27
C LEU A 233 -3.41 5.08 8.72
N ASN A 234 -2.59 6.03 8.28
CA ASN A 234 -2.76 7.45 8.55
C ASN A 234 -2.03 8.31 7.50
N ALA A 235 -1.95 9.61 7.74
CA ALA A 235 -1.39 10.58 6.79
C ALA A 235 0.12 10.39 6.54
N LEU A 236 0.86 9.71 7.43
CA LEU A 236 2.29 9.48 7.29
C LEU A 236 2.64 8.13 6.66
N ASP A 237 1.65 7.25 6.47
CA ASP A 237 1.90 5.92 5.92
C ASP A 237 2.49 6.03 4.50
N PRO A 238 3.74 5.54 4.29
CA PRO A 238 4.43 5.67 3.01
C PRO A 238 3.87 4.71 1.94
N ILE A 239 3.12 3.69 2.36
CA ILE A 239 2.56 2.69 1.46
C ILE A 239 1.51 3.33 0.55
N GLY A 240 1.63 3.03 -0.74
CA GLY A 240 0.84 3.63 -1.82
C GLY A 240 1.32 5.01 -2.26
N ARG A 241 2.49 5.47 -1.79
CA ARG A 241 3.16 6.70 -2.26
C ARG A 241 4.60 6.43 -2.69
N THR A 242 5.32 5.59 -1.96
CA THR A 242 6.72 5.31 -2.27
C THR A 242 6.88 4.41 -3.47
N GLN A 243 7.75 4.82 -4.39
CA GLN A 243 8.17 4.03 -5.54
C GLN A 243 9.48 3.32 -5.24
N LEU A 244 9.63 2.12 -5.81
CA LEU A 244 10.93 1.47 -5.86
C LEU A 244 11.95 2.30 -6.66
N PRO A 245 13.25 2.19 -6.30
CA PRO A 245 14.32 2.69 -7.15
C PRO A 245 14.20 2.16 -8.58
N LYS A 246 14.54 3.01 -9.56
CA LYS A 246 14.40 2.71 -10.99
C LYS A 246 15.08 1.39 -11.37
N TYR A 247 16.29 1.12 -10.87
CA TYR A 247 17.01 -0.11 -11.19
C TYR A 247 16.26 -1.40 -10.77
N LEU A 248 15.47 -1.36 -9.67
CA LEU A 248 14.64 -2.50 -9.27
C LEU A 248 13.41 -2.65 -10.16
N ILE A 249 12.81 -1.54 -10.60
CA ILE A 249 11.71 -1.55 -11.57
C ILE A 249 12.19 -2.15 -12.89
N ASP A 250 13.32 -1.70 -13.42
CA ASP A 250 13.90 -2.20 -14.66
C ASP A 250 14.21 -3.70 -14.56
N LYS A 251 14.74 -4.15 -13.41
CA LYS A 251 14.97 -5.58 -13.12
C LYS A 251 13.67 -6.39 -13.11
N LEU A 252 12.58 -5.84 -12.55
CA LEU A 252 11.27 -6.49 -12.57
C LEU A 252 10.72 -6.61 -13.99
N GLU A 253 10.82 -5.56 -14.80
CA GLU A 253 10.37 -5.57 -16.20
C GLU A 253 11.11 -6.61 -17.03
N GLN A 254 12.44 -6.66 -16.93
CA GLN A 254 13.24 -7.68 -17.60
C GLN A 254 12.80 -9.10 -17.22
N GLN A 255 12.48 -9.33 -15.94
CA GLN A 255 12.01 -10.64 -15.50
C GLN A 255 10.57 -10.94 -15.94
N ILE A 256 9.70 -9.93 -16.08
CA ILE A 256 8.37 -10.12 -16.66
C ILE A 256 8.50 -10.57 -18.11
N VAL A 257 9.32 -9.87 -18.91
CA VAL A 257 9.60 -10.22 -20.30
C VAL A 257 10.09 -11.67 -20.38
N LYS A 258 11.12 -12.03 -19.61
CA LYS A 258 11.67 -13.40 -19.59
C LYS A 258 10.66 -14.48 -19.19
N ASN A 259 9.66 -14.14 -18.37
CA ASN A 259 8.68 -15.12 -17.88
C ASN A 259 7.43 -15.25 -18.77
N ILE A 260 7.08 -14.22 -19.54
CA ILE A 260 5.82 -14.17 -20.30
C ILE A 260 6.06 -14.22 -21.81
N ILE A 261 7.17 -13.65 -22.27
CA ILE A 261 7.47 -13.48 -23.68
C ILE A 261 8.57 -14.46 -24.08
N SER A 262 8.35 -15.20 -25.17
CA SER A 262 9.33 -16.11 -25.76
C SER A 262 10.16 -15.47 -26.88
N ILE A 263 9.79 -14.26 -27.30
CA ILE A 263 10.51 -13.49 -28.31
C ILE A 263 11.76 -12.90 -27.67
N ASP A 264 12.90 -13.15 -28.31
CA ASP A 264 14.19 -12.57 -27.94
C ASP A 264 14.26 -11.11 -28.42
N ILE A 265 13.88 -10.19 -27.54
CA ILE A 265 13.83 -8.75 -27.85
C ILE A 265 15.25 -8.17 -28.04
N ASP A 266 16.28 -8.86 -27.55
CA ASP A 266 17.68 -8.40 -27.61
C ASP A 266 18.34 -8.63 -28.99
N LYS A 267 17.67 -9.30 -29.94
CA LYS A 267 18.22 -9.58 -31.29
C LYS A 267 18.01 -8.48 -32.35
N ASN A 268 17.33 -7.39 -32.01
CA ASN A 268 17.08 -6.27 -32.94
C ASN A 268 17.93 -5.02 -32.64
N LYS A 269 19.18 -5.21 -32.21
CA LYS A 269 20.20 -4.15 -32.16
C LYS A 269 21.31 -4.43 -33.15
#